data_AF-A0AAP2G0D2-F1
#
_entry.id   AF-A0AAP2G0D2-F1
#
_cell.length_a   1.000
_cell.length_b   1.000
_cell.length_c   1.000
_cell.angle_alpha   90.00
_cell.angle_beta   90.00
_cell.angle_gamma   90.00
#
_symmetry.space_group_name_H-M   'P 1'
#
loop_
_entity.id
_entity.type
_entity.pdbx_description
1 polymer ?
#
loop_
_entity_poly.entity_id
_entity_poly.type
_entity_poly.pdbx_seq_one_letter_code
_entity_poly.pdbx_strand_id
1 'polypeptide(L)' 'MFLEKIGCKQHRSKGGHLIFVRKDLARPIVVQSHIDPVPEFIVRNALRALGIQKKDFFKILKS' A
#
# COMPACT_ATOMS: atom_id res chain seq x y z
N MET A 1 3.08 -6.47 6.78
CA MET A 1 2.49 -6.17 5.46
C MET A 1 3.46 -5.30 4.64
N PHE A 2 3.50 -5.34 3.29
CA PHE A 2 4.50 -4.58 2.47
C PHE A 2 4.54 -3.08 2.79
N LEU A 3 3.36 -2.47 2.99
CA LEU A 3 3.23 -1.04 3.30
C LEU A 3 3.94 -0.65 4.60
N GLU A 4 3.93 -1.53 5.61
CA GLU A 4 4.64 -1.28 6.86
C GLU A 4 6.16 -1.37 6.70
N LYS A 5 6.65 -2.32 5.88
CA LYS A 5 8.09 -2.48 5.58
C LYS A 5 8.70 -1.24 4.91
N ILE A 6 7.91 -0.54 4.10
CA ILE A 6 8.35 0.70 3.42
C ILE A 6 8.09 1.97 4.23
N GLY A 7 7.71 1.82 5.51
CA GLY A 7 7.50 2.92 6.45
C GLY A 7 6.13 3.59 6.39
N CYS A 8 5.15 3.04 5.65
CA CYS A 8 3.77 3.52 5.75
C CYS A 8 3.17 3.07 7.09
N LYS A 9 2.48 3.99 7.75
CA LYS A 9 1.75 3.70 8.99
C LYS A 9 0.27 3.59 8.70
N GLN A 10 -0.38 2.59 9.29
CA GLN A 10 -1.83 2.54 9.29
C GLN A 10 -2.36 3.72 10.10
N HIS A 11 -3.15 4.58 9.47
CA HIS A 11 -3.75 5.75 10.10
C HIS A 11 -5.13 5.42 10.66
N ARG A 12 -5.98 4.76 9.85
CA ARG A 12 -7.36 4.41 10.19
C ARG A 12 -7.79 3.13 9.51
N SER A 13 -8.75 2.45 10.11
CA SER A 13 -9.51 1.38 9.49
C SER A 13 -11.01 1.64 9.69
N LYS A 14 -11.81 1.57 8.63
CA LYS A 14 -13.28 1.72 8.72
C LYS A 14 -13.98 0.84 7.70
N GLY A 15 -14.89 -0.02 8.15
CA GLY A 15 -15.75 -0.83 7.27
C GLY A 15 -14.99 -1.63 6.22
N GLY A 16 -13.90 -2.30 6.63
CA GLY A 16 -13.08 -3.09 5.71
C GLY A 16 -12.16 -2.29 4.78
N HIS A 17 -11.98 -0.99 5.01
CA HIS A 17 -10.98 -0.17 4.33
C HIS A 17 -9.88 0.22 5.32
N LEU A 18 -8.63 -0.09 4.96
CA LEU A 18 -7.41 0.30 5.66
C LEU A 18 -6.80 1.51 4.96
N ILE A 19 -6.52 2.54 5.73
CA ILE A 19 -5.91 3.78 5.25
C ILE A 19 -4.48 3.83 5.78
N PHE A 20 -3.51 3.85 4.87
CA PHE A 20 -2.09 3.98 5.15
C PHE A 20 -1.58 5.35 4.75
N VAL A 21 -0.75 5.96 5.61
CA VAL A 21 -0.14 7.26 5.41
C VAL A 21 1.38 7.16 5.52
N ARG A 22 2.09 7.98 4.76
CA ARG A 22 3.53 8.20 4.87
C ARG A 22 3.77 9.70 4.74
N LYS A 23 4.77 10.24 5.45
CA LYS A 23 4.97 11.71 5.53
C LYS A 23 5.27 12.35 4.16
N ASP A 24 5.85 11.59 3.26
CA ASP A 24 6.24 11.96 1.91
C ASP A 24 5.13 11.69 0.86
N LEU A 25 4.03 11.05 1.24
CA LEU A 25 2.92 10.80 0.34
C LEU A 25 1.92 11.97 0.36
N ALA A 26 1.67 12.55 -0.80
CA ALA A 26 0.64 13.58 -0.97
C ALA A 26 -0.79 13.03 -0.78
N ARG A 27 -1.01 11.73 -1.00
CA ARG A 27 -2.30 11.07 -0.84
C ARG A 27 -2.16 9.77 -0.03
N PRO A 28 -3.11 9.47 0.86
CA PRO A 28 -3.10 8.21 1.60
C PRO A 28 -3.35 7.04 0.65
N ILE A 29 -2.77 5.88 0.97
CA ILE A 29 -3.01 4.62 0.28
C ILE A 29 -4.19 3.94 0.95
N VAL A 30 -5.23 3.64 0.20
CA VAL A 30 -6.42 2.94 0.69
C VAL A 30 -6.39 1.51 0.15
N VAL A 31 -6.49 0.54 1.05
CA VAL A 31 -6.53 -0.90 0.74
C VAL A 31 -7.79 -1.49 1.37
N GLN A 32 -8.48 -2.38 0.67
CA GLN A 32 -9.63 -3.10 1.20
C GLN A 32 -9.15 -4.36 1.93
N SER A 33 -9.44 -4.51 3.22
CA SER A 33 -9.06 -5.68 4.02
C SER A 33 -9.97 -6.89 3.81
N HIS A 34 -11.11 -6.70 3.15
CA HIS A 34 -12.10 -7.74 2.88
C HIS A 34 -11.95 -8.34 1.48
N ILE A 35 -11.04 -7.82 0.66
CA ILE A 35 -10.77 -8.35 -0.67
C ILE A 35 -9.42 -9.06 -0.64
N ASP A 36 -9.48 -10.39 -0.80
CA ASP A 36 -8.31 -11.23 -0.96
C ASP A 36 -8.49 -12.11 -2.21
N PRO A 37 -7.56 -12.06 -3.18
CA PRO A 37 -6.36 -11.22 -3.22
C PRO A 37 -6.67 -9.75 -3.54
N VAL A 38 -5.87 -8.82 -2.98
CA VAL A 38 -6.00 -7.38 -3.26
C VAL A 38 -5.91 -7.13 -4.78
N PRO A 39 -6.86 -6.37 -5.38
CA PRO A 39 -6.88 -6.15 -6.82
C PRO A 39 -5.61 -5.48 -7.35
N GLU A 40 -5.15 -5.90 -8.54
CA GLU A 40 -3.89 -5.40 -9.12
C GLU A 40 -3.89 -3.87 -9.31
N PHE A 41 -5.04 -3.27 -9.63
CA PHE A 41 -5.14 -1.82 -9.79
C PHE A 41 -4.88 -1.05 -8.49
N ILE A 42 -5.30 -1.58 -7.33
CA ILE A 42 -5.02 -0.99 -6.02
C ILE A 42 -3.52 -1.03 -5.76
N VAL A 43 -2.89 -2.18 -6.02
CA VAL A 43 -1.44 -2.35 -5.87
C VAL A 43 -0.69 -1.40 -6.81
N ARG A 44 -1.06 -1.33 -8.09
CA ARG A 44 -0.46 -0.40 -9.06
C ARG A 44 -0.63 1.06 -8.66
N ASN A 45 -1.79 1.44 -8.13
CA ASN A 45 -2.03 2.80 -7.67
C ASN A 45 -1.18 3.15 -6.44
N ALA A 46 -1.08 2.22 -5.47
CA ALA A 46 -0.20 2.37 -4.32
C ALA A 46 1.26 2.52 -4.75
N LEU A 47 1.73 1.68 -5.68
CA LEU A 47 3.09 1.76 -6.22
C LEU A 47 3.37 3.10 -6.93
N ARG A 48 2.42 3.59 -7.72
CA ARG A 48 2.53 4.91 -8.36
C ARG A 48 2.61 6.04 -7.32
N ALA A 49 1.76 6.00 -6.28
CA ALA A 49 1.80 6.98 -5.21
C ALA A 49 3.16 6.95 -4.46
N LEU A 50 3.72 5.76 -4.27
CA LEU A 50 5.02 5.55 -3.60
C LEU A 50 6.23 5.83 -4.50
N GLY A 51 6.05 6.03 -5.80
CA GLY A 51 7.13 6.12 -6.78
C GLY A 51 7.93 4.81 -6.93
N ILE A 52 7.37 3.67 -6.53
CA ILE A 52 8.05 2.36 -6.55
C ILE A 52 7.74 1.65 -7.87
N GLN A 53 8.77 1.14 -8.54
CA GLN A 53 8.57 0.32 -9.73
C GLN A 53 8.17 -1.10 -9.37
N LYS A 54 7.45 -1.78 -10.28
CA LYS A 54 7.00 -3.18 -10.08
C LYS A 54 8.15 -4.13 -9.72
N LYS A 55 9.36 -3.91 -10.26
CA LYS A 55 10.57 -4.69 -9.93
C LYS A 55 10.97 -4.57 -8.45
N ASP A 56 10.92 -3.35 -7.91
CA ASP A 56 11.33 -3.05 -6.53
C ASP A 56 10.29 -3.56 -5.54
N PHE A 57 9.01 -3.51 -5.91
CA PHE A 57 7.93 -4.15 -5.16
C PHE A 57 8.20 -5.64 -4.91
N PHE A 58 8.49 -6.41 -5.97
CA PHE A 58 8.81 -7.83 -5.82
C PHE A 58 10.09 -8.08 -5.03
N LYS A 59 11.08 -7.19 -5.15
CA LYS A 59 12.33 -7.28 -4.37
C LYS A 59 12.07 -7.12 -2.86
N ILE A 60 11.25 -6.14 -2.48
CA ILE A 60 10.89 -5.89 -1.06
C ILE A 60 9.94 -6.98 -0.52
N LEU A 61 9.07 -7.53 -1.36
CA LEU A 61 8.18 -8.64 -0.99
C LEU A 61 8.94 -9.94 -0.71
N LYS A 62 9.99 -10.23 -1.48
CA LYS A 62 10.84 -11.42 -1.31
C LYS A 62 11.91 -11.27 -0.23
N SER A 63 12.03 -10.08 0.38
CA SER A 63 13.06 -9.74 1.37
C SER A 63 12.57 -9.82 2.82
#